data_AF-A0A836MP44-F1
#
_entry.id   AF-A0A836MP44-F1
#
_cell.length_a   1.000
_cell.length_b   1.000
_cell.length_c   1.000
_cell.angle_alpha   90.00
_cell.angle_beta   90.00
_cell.angle_gamma   90.00
#
_symmetry.space_group_name_H-M   'P 1'
#
loop_
_entity.id
_entity.type
_entity.pdbx_description
1 polymer ?
#
loop_
_entity_poly.entity_id
_entity_poly.type
_entity_poly.pdbx_seq_one_letter_code
_entity_poly.pdbx_strand_id
1 'polypeptide(L)'
;MKDIESGKIPLNKMVADYLYTINKDPYLIVNLPENKVISIVLPKEAENSKWGQNPAVPTEEKWTGHIPYIHYDDWGVFGHVTVSRDKINKQKIRYIDDSYDFEMHNGWTSIPRNIETWIGSPGKGTSYKIHIKSKPNIIYDK
;
A
#
# COMPACT_ATOMS: atom_id res chain seq x y z
N MET A 1 12.91 12.91 -1.86
CA MET A 1 13.16 11.46 -1.71
C MET A 1 13.90 11.13 -0.42
N LYS A 2 15.15 11.56 -0.21
CA LYS A 2 15.90 11.31 1.03
C LYS A 2 15.19 11.79 2.30
N ASP A 3 14.50 12.93 2.23
CA ASP A 3 13.72 13.47 3.35
C ASP A 3 12.48 12.62 3.68
N ILE A 4 11.92 11.89 2.71
CA ILE A 4 10.81 10.94 2.95
C ILE A 4 11.37 9.63 3.51
N GLU A 5 12.45 9.11 2.92
CA GLU A 5 13.11 7.88 3.36
C GLU A 5 13.66 7.98 4.79
N SER A 6 14.13 9.17 5.19
CA SER A 6 14.56 9.45 6.57
C SER A 6 13.39 9.77 7.53
N GLY A 7 12.17 9.92 7.02
CA GLY A 7 10.97 10.23 7.81
C GLY A 7 10.83 11.70 8.20
N LYS A 8 11.72 12.58 7.72
CA LYS A 8 11.64 14.03 7.94
C LYS A 8 10.40 14.64 7.27
N ILE A 9 9.98 14.10 6.13
CA ILE A 9 8.72 14.44 5.46
C ILE A 9 7.84 13.18 5.45
N PRO A 10 6.68 13.16 6.13
CA PRO A 10 5.78 12.02 6.06
C PRO A 10 5.16 11.93 4.67
N LEU A 11 5.08 10.71 4.11
CA LEU A 11 4.31 10.47 2.90
C LEU A 11 2.82 10.39 3.27
N ASN A 12 2.12 11.52 3.20
CA ASN A 12 0.66 11.61 3.29
C ASN A 12 0.06 11.92 1.92
N LYS A 13 -1.27 11.98 1.82
CA LYS A 13 -1.98 12.21 0.56
C LYS A 13 -1.50 13.46 -0.18
N MET A 14 -1.34 14.58 0.52
CA MET A 14 -0.88 15.84 -0.08
C MET A 14 0.54 15.70 -0.69
N VAL A 15 1.46 15.05 0.03
CA VAL A 15 2.83 14.83 -0.46
C VAL A 15 2.83 13.83 -1.62
N ALA A 16 2.01 12.78 -1.55
CA ALA A 16 1.89 11.78 -2.60
C ALA A 16 1.32 12.38 -3.90
N ASP A 17 0.25 13.17 -3.80
CA ASP A 17 -0.33 13.95 -4.90
C ASP A 17 0.69 14.91 -5.51
N TYR A 18 1.35 15.69 -4.66
CA TYR A 18 2.37 16.63 -5.12
C TYR A 18 3.46 15.90 -5.90
N LEU A 19 4.02 14.82 -5.34
CA LEU A 19 5.02 13.99 -6.01
C LEU A 19 4.51 13.46 -7.35
N TYR A 20 3.29 12.93 -7.41
CA TYR A 20 2.67 12.44 -8.63
C TYR A 20 2.62 13.51 -9.74
N THR A 21 2.24 14.75 -9.40
CA THR A 21 2.17 15.86 -10.38
C THR A 21 3.52 16.32 -10.90
N ILE A 22 4.52 16.42 -10.00
CA ILE A 22 5.84 16.93 -10.37
C ILE A 22 6.74 15.84 -10.96
N ASN A 23 6.47 14.57 -10.66
CA ASN A 23 7.26 13.46 -11.14
C ASN A 23 7.26 13.41 -12.68
N LYS A 24 8.43 13.10 -13.24
CA LYS A 24 8.65 12.87 -14.68
C LYS A 24 9.36 11.53 -14.93
N ASP A 25 9.72 10.81 -13.87
CA ASP A 25 10.39 9.53 -13.93
C ASP A 25 9.41 8.40 -13.59
N PRO A 26 8.97 7.57 -14.57
CA PRO A 26 8.06 6.46 -14.32
C PRO A 26 8.70 5.33 -13.49
N TYR A 27 10.02 5.38 -13.26
CA TYR A 27 10.75 4.41 -12.46
C TYR A 27 11.09 4.91 -11.06
N LEU A 28 10.56 6.08 -10.65
CA LEU A 28 10.75 6.61 -9.32
C LEU A 28 10.29 5.60 -8.25
N ILE A 29 11.13 5.39 -7.24
CA ILE A 29 10.84 4.57 -6.06
C ILE A 29 10.92 5.45 -4.82
N VAL A 30 9.82 5.52 -4.06
CA VAL A 30 9.74 6.14 -2.74
C VAL A 30 9.92 5.06 -1.68
N ASN A 31 11.06 5.05 -0.99
CA ASN A 31 11.25 4.22 0.18
C ASN A 31 10.64 4.89 1.40
N LEU A 32 9.77 4.19 2.13
CA LEU A 32 9.33 4.64 3.44
C LEU A 32 10.40 4.36 4.50
N PRO A 33 10.41 5.13 5.60
CA PRO A 33 11.25 4.84 6.76
C PRO A 33 10.98 3.44 7.30
N GLU A 34 12.02 2.75 7.76
CA GLU A 34 11.88 1.38 8.30
C GLU A 34 10.99 1.33 9.55
N ASN A 35 10.88 2.44 10.29
CA ASN A 35 10.02 2.57 11.46
C ASN A 35 8.57 2.98 11.13
N LYS A 36 8.22 3.27 9.87
CA LYS A 36 6.85 3.60 9.46
C LYS A 36 6.04 2.32 9.32
N VAL A 37 5.36 1.92 10.39
CA VAL A 37 4.46 0.76 10.41
C VAL A 37 3.08 1.16 9.89
N ILE A 38 2.53 0.38 8.95
CA ILE A 38 1.19 0.59 8.40
C ILE A 38 0.27 -0.55 8.88
N SER A 39 -0.92 -0.21 9.34
CA SER A 39 -1.91 -1.22 9.73
C SER A 39 -2.66 -1.73 8.51
N ILE A 40 -2.89 -3.03 8.42
CA ILE A 40 -3.72 -3.64 7.36
C ILE A 40 -4.81 -4.47 8.01
N VAL A 41 -6.05 -4.23 7.59
CA VAL A 41 -7.18 -5.08 7.90
C VAL A 41 -7.26 -6.20 6.87
N LEU A 42 -7.23 -7.43 7.37
CA LEU A 42 -7.56 -8.64 6.63
C LEU A 42 -8.90 -9.19 7.14
N PRO A 43 -9.70 -9.82 6.28
CA PRO A 43 -10.92 -10.48 6.74
C PRO A 43 -10.54 -11.67 7.64
N LYS A 44 -11.42 -12.03 8.58
CA LYS A 44 -11.14 -13.03 9.62
C LYS A 44 -10.68 -14.38 9.07
N GLU A 45 -11.26 -14.81 7.96
CA GLU A 45 -10.90 -16.05 7.28
C GLU A 45 -9.43 -16.09 6.85
N ALA A 46 -8.79 -14.94 6.62
CA ALA A 46 -7.38 -14.87 6.24
C ALA A 46 -6.44 -15.39 7.33
N GLU A 47 -6.88 -15.46 8.59
CA GLU A 47 -6.10 -16.01 9.70
C GLU A 47 -5.78 -17.49 9.48
N ASN A 48 -6.79 -18.26 9.03
CA ASN A 48 -6.72 -19.72 8.95
C ASN A 48 -6.76 -20.26 7.51
N SER A 49 -7.04 -19.42 6.52
CA SER A 49 -7.11 -19.82 5.11
C SER A 49 -5.75 -19.91 4.43
N LYS A 50 -5.69 -20.70 3.35
CA LYS A 50 -4.60 -20.59 2.37
C LYS A 50 -4.75 -19.28 1.61
N TRP A 51 -3.67 -18.52 1.49
CA TRP A 51 -3.67 -17.28 0.70
C TRP A 51 -3.43 -17.60 -0.78
N GLY A 52 -3.63 -16.62 -1.66
CA GLY A 52 -3.34 -16.78 -3.09
C GLY A 52 -1.84 -16.97 -3.32
N GLN A 53 -1.43 -17.71 -4.34
CA GLN A 53 0.01 -17.84 -4.64
C GLN A 53 0.62 -16.47 -5.02
N ASN A 54 1.80 -16.15 -4.48
CA ASN A 54 2.60 -15.05 -4.98
C ASN A 54 3.32 -15.48 -6.27
N PRO A 55 2.97 -14.96 -7.46
CA PRO A 55 3.60 -15.38 -8.71
C PRO A 55 5.07 -14.93 -8.80
N ALA A 56 5.45 -13.85 -8.10
CA ALA A 56 6.82 -13.34 -8.10
C ALA A 56 7.76 -14.17 -7.21
N VAL A 57 7.21 -14.83 -6.17
CA VAL A 57 7.98 -15.64 -5.22
C VAL A 57 7.20 -16.94 -4.96
N PRO A 58 7.49 -18.05 -5.66
CA PRO A 58 6.68 -19.27 -5.62
C PRO A 58 6.53 -19.93 -4.24
N THR A 59 7.46 -19.65 -3.31
CA THR A 59 7.42 -20.12 -1.92
C THR A 59 6.52 -19.28 -1.02
N GLU A 60 6.01 -18.15 -1.51
CA GLU A 60 5.13 -17.26 -0.77
C GLU A 60 3.67 -17.35 -1.22
N GLU A 61 2.79 -17.02 -0.29
CA GLU A 61 1.38 -16.76 -0.51
C GLU A 61 1.08 -15.30 -0.16
N LYS A 62 0.07 -14.71 -0.81
CA LYS A 62 -0.27 -13.28 -0.72
C LYS A 62 -1.76 -13.05 -0.50
N TRP A 63 -2.07 -11.99 0.23
CA TRP A 63 -3.43 -11.52 0.45
C TRP A 63 -3.48 -10.00 0.29
N THR A 64 -4.59 -9.49 -0.23
CA THR A 64 -4.84 -8.05 -0.35
C THR A 64 -5.84 -7.65 0.73
N GLY A 65 -5.40 -6.77 1.63
CA GLY A 65 -6.24 -6.12 2.63
C GLY A 65 -6.45 -4.65 2.32
N HIS A 66 -6.99 -3.93 3.29
CA HIS A 66 -7.13 -2.49 3.22
C HIS A 66 -6.53 -1.81 4.45
N ILE A 67 -6.16 -0.54 4.32
CA ILE A 67 -5.79 0.27 5.48
C ILE A 67 -7.06 0.53 6.30
N PRO A 68 -7.03 0.44 7.65
CA PRO A 68 -8.17 0.82 8.48
C PRO A 68 -8.59 2.25 8.18
N TYR A 69 -9.89 2.50 7.97
CA TYR A 69 -10.41 3.82 7.62
C TYR A 69 -10.12 4.91 8.67
N ILE A 70 -9.85 4.51 9.93
CA ILE A 70 -9.42 5.43 11.00
C ILE A 70 -8.01 6.02 10.77
N HIS A 71 -7.19 5.42 9.90
CA HIS A 71 -5.86 5.90 9.53
C HIS A 71 -5.93 6.65 8.19
N TYR A 72 -6.69 7.75 8.16
CA TYR A 72 -6.99 8.51 6.94
C TYR A 72 -5.75 8.87 6.10
N ASP A 73 -4.65 9.31 6.72
CA ASP A 73 -3.43 9.70 6.01
C ASP A 73 -2.80 8.53 5.23
N ASP A 74 -2.73 7.35 5.85
CA ASP A 74 -2.18 6.15 5.21
C ASP A 74 -3.20 5.57 4.22
N TRP A 75 -4.49 5.59 4.59
CA TRP A 75 -5.56 5.08 3.75
C TRP A 75 -5.69 5.88 2.44
N GLY A 76 -5.53 7.20 2.48
CA GLY A 76 -5.56 8.05 1.28
C GLY A 76 -4.37 7.83 0.34
N VAL A 77 -3.23 7.34 0.84
CA VAL A 77 -2.05 7.05 0.01
C VAL A 77 -2.09 5.63 -0.54
N PHE A 78 -2.41 4.65 0.31
CA PHE A 78 -2.25 3.23 -0.02
C PHE A 78 -3.58 2.56 -0.38
N GLY A 79 -4.69 2.96 0.25
CA GLY A 79 -6.01 2.35 0.05
C GLY A 79 -6.04 0.85 0.38
N HIS A 80 -5.70 0.01 -0.62
CA HIS A 80 -5.52 -1.42 -0.49
C HIS A 80 -4.05 -1.78 -0.54
N VAL A 81 -3.63 -2.69 0.33
CA VAL A 81 -2.25 -3.14 0.38
C VAL A 81 -2.18 -4.64 0.28
N THR A 82 -1.23 -5.13 -0.51
CA THR A 82 -0.96 -6.56 -0.62
C THR A 82 0.22 -6.93 0.25
N VAL A 83 0.04 -7.98 1.05
CA VAL A 83 1.10 -8.59 1.86
C VAL A 83 1.38 -10.01 1.37
N SER A 84 2.60 -10.47 1.60
CA SER A 84 2.99 -11.86 1.40
C SER A 84 3.62 -12.46 2.64
N ARG A 85 3.52 -13.79 2.74
CA ARG A 85 4.16 -14.60 3.77
C ARG A 85 4.63 -15.93 3.19
N ASP A 86 5.60 -16.57 3.83
CA ASP A 86 6.05 -17.90 3.42
C ASP A 86 4.93 -18.95 3.60
N LYS A 87 4.81 -19.88 2.65
CA LYS A 87 3.77 -20.91 2.65
C LYS A 87 3.91 -21.90 3.80
N ILE A 88 5.13 -22.14 4.27
CA ILE A 88 5.47 -23.08 5.34
C ILE A 88 5.57 -22.32 6.66
N ASN A 89 6.42 -21.29 6.71
CA ASN A 89 6.64 -20.45 7.88
C ASN A 89 5.87 -19.13 7.80
N LYS A 90 4.57 -19.24 8.07
CA LYS A 90 3.59 -18.13 8.01
C LYS A 90 3.84 -16.97 8.98
N GLN A 91 4.89 -17.01 9.81
CA GLN A 91 5.18 -16.01 10.84
C GLN A 91 5.76 -14.70 10.30
N LYS A 92 6.40 -14.75 9.13
CA LYS A 92 7.02 -13.58 8.51
C LYS A 92 6.12 -13.06 7.39
N ILE A 93 5.39 -11.99 7.70
CA ILE A 93 4.57 -11.26 6.76
C ILE A 93 5.34 -9.99 6.36
N ARG A 94 5.34 -9.66 5.07
CA ARG A 94 5.94 -8.46 4.50
C ARG A 94 5.00 -7.82 3.50
N TYR A 95 5.22 -6.55 3.20
CA TYR A 95 4.54 -5.90 2.09
C TYR A 95 5.05 -6.42 0.74
N ILE A 96 4.16 -6.45 -0.23
CA ILE A 96 4.55 -6.40 -1.64
C ILE A 96 4.57 -4.92 -2.02
N ASP A 97 5.62 -4.50 -2.75
CA ASP A 97 5.75 -3.13 -3.23
C ASP A 97 4.47 -2.66 -3.92
N ASP A 98 4.08 -1.44 -3.61
CA ASP A 98 2.87 -0.82 -4.12
C ASP A 98 3.21 0.25 -5.15
N SER A 99 2.23 0.66 -5.95
CA SER A 99 2.37 1.75 -6.90
C SER A 99 1.38 2.84 -6.55
N TYR A 100 1.87 4.07 -6.40
CA TYR A 100 1.00 5.23 -6.35
C TYR A 100 0.64 5.64 -7.78
N ASP A 101 -0.60 5.38 -8.15
CA ASP A 101 -1.18 5.82 -9.41
C ASP A 101 -2.60 6.33 -9.14
N PHE A 102 -2.78 7.64 -9.32
CA PHE A 102 -4.08 8.28 -9.11
C PHE A 102 -5.16 7.74 -10.07
N GLU A 103 -4.77 7.31 -11.26
CA GLU A 103 -5.68 6.84 -12.33
C GLU A 103 -5.93 5.32 -12.28
N MET A 104 -5.39 4.60 -11.28
CA MET A 104 -5.58 3.15 -11.16
C MET A 104 -7.02 2.79 -10.75
N HIS A 105 -7.92 2.82 -11.72
CA HIS A 105 -9.27 2.27 -11.68
C HIS A 105 -9.32 0.73 -11.74
N ASN A 106 -8.16 0.05 -11.79
CA ASN A 106 -8.11 -1.39 -12.05
C ASN A 106 -8.07 -2.23 -10.77
N GLY A 107 -9.27 -2.50 -10.25
CA GLY A 107 -9.60 -3.69 -9.46
C GLY A 107 -10.94 -3.54 -8.75
N TRP A 108 -11.82 -4.53 -8.92
CA TRP A 108 -13.19 -4.62 -8.37
C TRP A 108 -14.09 -3.42 -8.69
N THR A 109 -14.82 -3.56 -9.80
CA THR A 109 -15.75 -2.62 -10.42
C THR A 109 -17.01 -2.26 -9.61
N SER A 110 -17.13 -2.67 -8.33
CA SER A 110 -18.37 -2.52 -7.56
C SER A 110 -18.22 -1.86 -6.19
N ILE A 111 -17.02 -1.46 -5.80
CA ILE A 111 -16.79 -0.64 -4.60
C ILE A 111 -16.05 0.59 -5.08
N PRO A 112 -16.52 1.82 -4.79
CA PRO A 112 -15.77 3.03 -5.13
C PRO A 112 -14.41 2.99 -4.41
N ARG A 113 -13.39 2.50 -5.11
CA ARG A 113 -12.00 2.67 -4.70
C ARG A 113 -11.69 4.14 -4.89
N ASN A 114 -11.32 4.78 -3.78
CA ASN A 114 -11.41 6.20 -3.47
C ASN A 114 -12.82 6.62 -3.00
N ILE A 115 -13.09 6.46 -1.70
CA ILE A 115 -13.58 7.66 -0.99
C ILE A 115 -12.53 8.75 -1.27
N GLU A 116 -12.99 9.98 -1.49
CA GLU A 116 -12.16 11.16 -1.77
C GLU A 116 -11.89 11.55 -3.23
N THR A 117 -12.92 11.40 -4.08
CA THR A 117 -13.32 12.51 -4.97
C THR A 117 -13.67 13.81 -4.20
N TRP A 118 -13.72 13.77 -2.87
CA TRP A 118 -13.84 14.93 -1.99
C TRP A 118 -12.51 15.68 -1.76
N ILE A 119 -11.36 15.00 -1.75
CA ILE A 119 -10.02 15.63 -1.74
C ILE A 119 -9.41 15.47 -3.13
N GLY A 120 -9.94 16.24 -4.09
CA GLY A 120 -9.34 16.62 -5.38
C GLY A 120 -8.47 15.62 -6.17
N SER A 121 -8.73 15.51 -7.47
CA SER A 121 -7.71 14.96 -8.37
C SER A 121 -6.47 15.86 -8.41
N PRO A 122 -5.25 15.32 -8.29
CA PRO A 122 -4.03 16.08 -8.52
C PRO A 122 -3.86 16.49 -9.99
N GLY A 123 -4.73 16.03 -10.90
CA GLY A 123 -4.59 16.21 -12.34
C GLY A 123 -3.63 15.19 -12.95
N LYS A 124 -3.09 15.52 -14.13
CA LYS A 124 -2.17 14.62 -14.85
C LYS A 124 -0.82 14.52 -14.13
N GLY A 125 -0.34 13.30 -13.92
CA GLY A 125 0.96 13.04 -13.31
C GLY A 125 1.61 11.76 -13.81
N THR A 126 2.72 11.38 -13.18
CA THR A 126 3.48 10.17 -13.49
C THR A 126 3.52 9.28 -12.25
N SER A 127 2.98 8.07 -12.37
CA SER A 127 2.97 7.08 -11.29
C SER A 127 4.38 6.71 -10.85
N TYR A 128 4.50 6.24 -9.62
CA TYR A 128 5.76 5.85 -9.01
C TYR A 128 5.53 4.72 -8.01
N LYS A 129 6.59 3.98 -7.66
CA LYS A 129 6.51 2.88 -6.70
C LYS A 129 6.71 3.36 -5.28
N ILE A 130 6.02 2.75 -4.33
CA ILE A 130 6.26 2.92 -2.90
C ILE A 130 6.76 1.59 -2.33
N HIS A 131 7.92 1.64 -1.71
CA HIS A 131 8.54 0.51 -1.04
C HIS A 131 8.38 0.65 0.47
N ILE A 132 7.68 -0.31 1.07
CA ILE A 132 7.39 -0.36 2.50
C ILE A 132 8.27 -1.44 3.13
N LYS A 133 9.30 -1.02 3.86
CA LYS A 133 10.30 -1.93 4.47
C LYS A 133 9.92 -2.42 5.87
N SER A 134 8.97 -1.75 6.51
CA SER A 134 8.54 -2.07 7.86
C SER A 134 7.76 -3.40 7.91
N LYS A 135 7.66 -3.99 9.11
CA LYS A 135 6.78 -5.14 9.32
C LYS A 135 5.32 -4.67 9.38
N PRO A 136 4.38 -5.31 8.66
CA PRO A 136 2.98 -4.95 8.73
C PRO A 136 2.38 -5.23 10.09
N ASN A 137 1.51 -4.32 10.53
CA ASN A 137 0.60 -4.55 11.65
C ASN A 137 -0.71 -5.14 11.12
N ILE A 138 -0.88 -6.45 11.25
CA ILE A 138 -2.07 -7.15 10.74
C ILE A 138 -3.18 -7.12 11.78
N ILE A 139 -4.34 -6.62 11.35
CA ILE A 139 -5.59 -6.62 12.11
C ILE A 139 -6.54 -7.57 11.38
N TYR A 140 -7.09 -8.55 12.09
CA TYR A 140 -8.16 -9.38 11.53
C TYR A 140 -9.51 -8.77 11.89
N ASP A 141 -10.39 -8.66 10.90
CA ASP A 141 -11.76 -8.22 11.12
C ASP A 141 -12.50 -9.19 12.07
N LYS A 142 -13.51 -8.68 12.79
CA LYS A 142 -14.16 -9.41 13.89
C LYS A 142 -15.11 -10.50 13.42
#